data_AF-X1M3X5-F1
#
_entry.id   AF-X1M3X5-F1
#
_cell.length_a   1.000
_cell.length_b   1.000
_cell.length_c   1.000
_cell.angle_alpha   90.00
_cell.angle_beta   90.00
_cell.angle_gamma   90.00
#
_symmetry.space_group_name_H-M   'P 1'
#
loop_
_entity.id
_entity.type
_entity.pdbx_description
1 polymer ?
#
loop_
_entity_poly.entity_id
_entity_poly.type
_entity_poly.pdbx_seq_one_letter_code
_entity_poly.pdbx_strand_id
1 'polypeptide(L)'
;IPPIVLVVIAIIVAHYFADIYGVAIAGIGMLSTLGIQDATDAYGPVADNAGGIVEMSDLPPEIRQRTDALDSLGNTTAATGKGFAIGAAGLTALALLLSYTQAVGIDIAKFNLLDPHCYRLYTGTACLSWILSRGYCLWFYTGGNLCQCWGLMG
;
A
#
# COMPACT_ATOMS: atom_id res chain seq x y z
N ILE A 1 11.43 -2.68 -9.58
CA ILE A 1 12.42 -1.64 -9.94
C ILE A 1 11.78 -0.48 -10.71
N PRO A 2 11.08 -0.70 -11.85
CA PRO A 2 10.51 0.41 -12.62
C PRO A 2 9.56 1.34 -11.82
N PRO A 3 8.64 0.83 -10.97
CA PRO A 3 7.74 1.71 -10.18
C PRO A 3 8.47 2.60 -9.18
N ILE A 4 9.54 2.09 -8.56
CA ILE A 4 10.33 2.85 -7.57
C ILE A 4 11.00 4.05 -8.24
N VAL A 5 11.61 3.83 -9.42
CA VAL A 5 12.26 4.90 -10.19
C VAL A 5 11.24 6.00 -10.55
N LEU A 6 10.04 5.62 -10.98
CA LEU A 6 8.98 6.57 -11.29
C LEU A 6 8.54 7.40 -10.07
N VAL A 7 8.38 6.77 -8.90
CA VAL A 7 8.04 7.46 -7.66
C VAL A 7 9.15 8.44 -7.25
N VAL A 8 10.42 8.04 -7.34
CA VAL A 8 11.55 8.94 -7.02
C VAL A 8 11.57 10.15 -7.96
N ILE A 9 11.38 9.94 -9.27
CA ILE A 9 11.29 11.04 -10.24
C ILE A 9 10.13 11.96 -9.91
N ALA A 10 8.94 11.40 -9.59
CA ALA A 10 7.78 12.18 -9.22
C ALA A 10 8.02 13.05 -7.97
N ILE A 11 8.71 12.53 -6.96
CA ILE A 11 9.08 13.28 -5.75
C ILE A 11 10.00 14.45 -6.11
N ILE A 12 11.08 14.19 -6.87
CA ILE A 12 12.05 15.22 -7.25
C ILE A 12 11.39 16.35 -8.04
N VAL A 13 10.59 15.99 -9.05
CA VAL A 13 9.88 16.96 -9.90
C VAL A 13 8.87 17.75 -9.08
N ALA A 14 8.05 17.08 -8.25
CA ALA A 14 7.04 17.76 -7.44
C ALA A 14 7.67 18.72 -6.41
N HIS A 15 8.77 18.30 -5.77
CA HIS A 15 9.52 19.13 -4.83
C HIS A 15 10.15 20.35 -5.52
N TYR A 16 10.63 20.22 -6.76
CA TYR A 16 11.17 21.35 -7.51
C TYR A 16 10.14 22.48 -7.74
N PHE A 17 8.87 22.12 -8.00
CA PHE A 17 7.84 23.11 -8.34
C PHE A 17 7.17 23.77 -7.12
N ALA A 18 6.94 23.01 -6.05
CA ALA A 18 6.16 23.50 -4.91
C ALA A 18 6.61 22.91 -3.57
N ASP A 19 7.89 22.53 -3.47
CA ASP A 19 8.50 21.99 -2.25
C ASP A 19 7.66 20.81 -1.69
N ILE A 20 7.55 20.69 -0.37
CA ILE A 20 6.79 19.65 0.34
C ILE A 20 5.30 19.64 -0.08
N TYR A 21 4.72 20.82 -0.34
CA TYR A 21 3.34 20.93 -0.78
C TYR A 21 3.14 20.27 -2.16
N GLY A 22 4.11 20.44 -3.06
CA GLY A 22 4.13 19.77 -4.36
C GLY A 22 4.11 18.25 -4.24
N VAL A 23 4.90 17.68 -3.32
CA VAL A 23 4.92 16.24 -3.06
C VAL A 23 3.58 15.73 -2.52
N ALA A 24 2.92 16.50 -1.65
CA ALA A 24 1.58 16.17 -1.14
C ALA A 24 0.53 16.17 -2.27
N ILE A 25 0.55 17.20 -3.12
CA ILE A 25 -0.35 17.29 -4.28
C ILE A 25 -0.06 16.18 -5.31
N ALA A 26 1.19 15.77 -5.48
CA ALA A 26 1.54 14.64 -6.35
C ALA A 26 0.93 13.32 -5.84
N GLY A 27 0.89 13.11 -4.51
CA GLY A 27 0.19 11.99 -3.90
C GLY A 27 -1.32 12.01 -4.16
N ILE A 28 -1.96 13.18 -4.02
CA ILE A 28 -3.40 13.36 -4.35
C ILE A 28 -3.64 13.15 -5.84
N GLY A 29 -2.76 13.65 -6.71
CA GLY A 29 -2.82 13.47 -8.15
C GLY A 29 -2.73 12.00 -8.55
N MET A 30 -1.89 11.20 -7.87
CA MET A 30 -1.86 9.75 -8.06
C MET A 30 -3.24 9.14 -7.79
N LEU A 31 -3.92 9.54 -6.72
CA LEU A 31 -5.25 9.05 -6.34
C LEU A 31 -6.40 9.56 -7.21
N SER A 32 -6.16 10.49 -8.15
CA SER A 32 -7.24 11.05 -8.99
C SER A 32 -7.97 10.00 -9.84
N THR A 33 -7.31 8.91 -10.20
CA THR A 33 -7.89 7.79 -10.96
C THR A 33 -8.31 6.61 -10.08
N LEU A 34 -8.40 6.80 -8.75
CA LEU A 34 -8.70 5.72 -7.80
C LEU A 34 -10.03 5.02 -8.11
N GLY A 35 -11.06 5.72 -8.58
CA GLY A 35 -12.33 5.10 -8.92
C GLY A 35 -12.23 4.06 -10.06
N ILE A 36 -11.35 4.29 -11.04
CA ILE A 36 -11.10 3.30 -12.11
C ILE A 36 -10.30 2.13 -11.55
N GLN A 37 -9.28 2.43 -10.73
CA GLN A 37 -8.43 1.41 -10.12
C GLN A 37 -9.24 0.45 -9.25
N ASP A 38 -10.13 0.98 -8.41
CA ASP A 38 -10.99 0.22 -7.51
C ASP A 38 -12.00 -0.64 -8.29
N ALA A 39 -12.60 -0.08 -9.35
CA ALA A 39 -13.47 -0.85 -10.24
C ALA A 39 -12.74 -2.04 -10.90
N THR A 40 -11.48 -1.85 -11.31
CA THR A 40 -10.68 -2.92 -11.92
C THR A 40 -10.13 -3.93 -10.92
N ASP A 41 -9.95 -3.55 -9.65
CA ASP A 41 -9.53 -4.46 -8.58
C ASP A 41 -10.72 -5.33 -8.14
N ALA A 42 -11.90 -4.71 -7.96
CA ALA A 42 -13.14 -5.41 -7.63
C ALA A 42 -13.60 -6.40 -8.72
N TYR A 43 -13.20 -6.17 -9.97
CA TYR A 43 -13.49 -7.07 -11.09
C TYR A 43 -12.89 -8.47 -10.89
N GLY A 44 -11.69 -8.60 -10.30
CA GLY A 44 -11.01 -9.89 -10.17
C GLY A 44 -11.80 -10.91 -9.32
N PRO A 45 -12.17 -10.58 -8.07
CA PRO A 45 -12.99 -11.46 -7.24
C PRO A 45 -14.36 -11.80 -7.84
N VAL A 46 -14.92 -10.92 -8.66
CA VAL A 46 -16.18 -11.20 -9.38
C VAL A 46 -15.97 -12.27 -10.46
N ALA A 47 -14.87 -12.19 -11.22
CA ALA A 47 -14.52 -13.18 -12.24
C ALA A 47 -14.17 -14.55 -11.64
N ASP A 48 -13.45 -14.57 -10.51
CA ASP A 48 -13.12 -15.80 -9.77
C ASP A 48 -14.40 -16.52 -9.29
N ASN A 49 -15.30 -15.79 -8.62
CA ASN A 49 -16.59 -16.36 -8.18
C ASN A 49 -17.45 -16.88 -9.36
N ALA A 50 -17.43 -16.18 -10.49
CA ALA A 50 -18.09 -16.66 -11.71
C ALA A 50 -17.45 -17.96 -12.24
N GLY A 51 -16.13 -18.07 -12.19
CA GLY A 51 -15.40 -19.31 -12.51
C GLY A 51 -15.79 -20.47 -11.59
N GLY A 52 -15.87 -20.21 -10.28
CA GLY A 52 -16.31 -21.19 -9.30
C GLY A 52 -17.75 -21.68 -9.53
N ILE A 53 -18.68 -20.79 -9.89
CA ILE A 53 -20.06 -21.17 -10.23
C ILE A 53 -20.09 -22.06 -11.47
N VAL A 54 -19.28 -21.74 -12.49
CA VAL A 54 -19.18 -22.53 -13.72
C VAL A 54 -18.68 -23.95 -13.44
N GLU A 55 -17.66 -24.07 -12.60
CA GLU A 55 -17.13 -25.37 -12.15
C GLU A 55 -18.17 -26.18 -11.36
N MET A 56 -18.84 -25.54 -10.40
CA MET A 56 -19.84 -26.20 -9.54
C MET A 56 -21.14 -26.59 -10.28
N SER A 57 -21.41 -25.98 -11.43
CA SER A 57 -22.64 -26.20 -12.21
C SER A 57 -22.44 -27.14 -13.41
N ASP A 58 -21.27 -27.79 -13.54
CA ASP A 58 -20.92 -28.68 -14.66
C ASP A 58 -21.17 -28.06 -16.05
N LEU A 59 -20.91 -26.76 -16.18
CA LEU A 59 -21.11 -26.04 -17.45
C LEU A 59 -20.05 -26.42 -18.49
N PRO A 60 -20.33 -26.22 -19.80
CA PRO A 60 -19.39 -26.59 -20.87
C PRO A 60 -18.00 -25.96 -20.69
N PRO A 61 -16.93 -26.68 -21.06
CA PRO A 61 -15.54 -26.24 -20.84
C PRO A 61 -15.19 -24.93 -21.55
N GLU A 62 -15.90 -24.57 -22.63
CA GLU A 62 -15.74 -23.28 -23.30
C GLU A 62 -16.08 -22.10 -22.37
N ILE A 63 -17.09 -22.24 -21.51
CA ILE A 63 -17.48 -21.18 -20.56
C ILE A 63 -16.42 -21.07 -19.46
N ARG A 64 -15.85 -22.20 -19.01
CA ARG A 64 -14.76 -22.22 -18.04
C ARG A 64 -13.49 -21.56 -18.58
N GLN A 65 -13.12 -21.84 -19.83
CA GLN A 65 -11.99 -21.18 -20.50
C GLN A 65 -12.18 -19.66 -20.57
N ARG A 66 -13.41 -19.19 -20.77
CA ARG A 66 -13.71 -17.76 -20.73
C ARG A 66 -13.53 -17.19 -19.33
N THR A 67 -14.06 -17.84 -18.28
CA THR A 67 -13.92 -17.33 -16.91
C THR A 67 -12.48 -17.39 -16.39
N ASP A 68 -11.69 -18.41 -16.77
CA ASP A 68 -10.26 -18.49 -16.46
C ASP A 68 -9.46 -17.35 -17.10
N ALA A 69 -9.79 -16.98 -18.33
CA ALA A 69 -9.15 -15.83 -18.98
C ALA A 69 -9.47 -14.52 -18.23
N LEU A 70 -10.69 -14.38 -17.71
CA LEU A 70 -11.12 -13.22 -16.94
C LEU A 70 -10.49 -13.18 -15.54
N ASP A 71 -10.37 -14.31 -14.85
CA ASP A 71 -9.69 -14.44 -13.56
C ASP A 71 -8.19 -14.14 -13.66
N SER A 72 -7.51 -14.66 -14.68
CA SER A 72 -6.11 -14.35 -14.96
C SER A 72 -5.88 -12.83 -15.13
N LEU A 73 -6.81 -12.14 -15.78
CA LEU A 73 -6.79 -10.69 -15.93
C LEU A 73 -7.04 -9.99 -14.58
N GLY A 74 -7.99 -10.49 -13.78
CA GLY A 74 -8.27 -10.03 -12.42
C GLY A 74 -7.07 -10.13 -11.47
N ASN A 75 -6.30 -11.22 -11.55
CA ASN A 75 -5.07 -11.38 -10.77
C ASN A 75 -4.01 -10.33 -11.13
N THR A 76 -3.98 -9.93 -12.40
CA THR A 76 -3.08 -8.86 -12.88
C THR A 76 -3.54 -7.47 -12.40
N THR A 77 -4.85 -7.20 -12.41
CA THR A 77 -5.39 -5.93 -11.91
C THR A 77 -5.23 -5.81 -10.40
N ALA A 78 -5.37 -6.91 -9.64
CA ALA A 78 -5.12 -6.95 -8.21
C ALA A 78 -3.66 -6.64 -7.84
N ALA A 79 -2.70 -7.20 -8.60
CA ALA A 79 -1.29 -6.86 -8.41
C ALA A 79 -1.01 -5.38 -8.70
N THR A 80 -1.67 -4.82 -9.72
CA THR A 80 -1.58 -3.40 -10.08
C THR A 80 -2.17 -2.50 -8.99
N GLY A 81 -3.35 -2.84 -8.46
CA GLY A 81 -4.02 -2.13 -7.37
C GLY A 81 -3.16 -2.09 -6.10
N LYS A 82 -2.55 -3.22 -5.72
CA LYS A 82 -1.59 -3.27 -4.59
C LYS A 82 -0.38 -2.36 -4.81
N GLY A 83 0.19 -2.36 -6.02
CA GLY A 83 1.32 -1.50 -6.37
C GLY A 83 0.97 -0.01 -6.28
N PHE A 84 -0.20 0.37 -6.77
CA PHE A 84 -0.73 1.73 -6.70
C PHE A 84 -0.95 2.18 -5.24
N ALA A 85 -1.57 1.32 -4.41
CA ALA A 85 -1.79 1.59 -2.99
C ALA A 85 -0.48 1.82 -2.23
N ILE A 86 0.54 0.99 -2.47
CA ILE A 86 1.87 1.13 -1.85
C ILE A 86 2.55 2.45 -2.29
N GLY A 87 2.47 2.79 -3.58
CA GLY A 87 3.03 4.03 -4.11
C GLY A 87 2.38 5.29 -3.50
N ALA A 88 1.05 5.31 -3.45
CA ALA A 88 0.30 6.42 -2.86
C ALA A 88 0.53 6.54 -1.35
N ALA A 89 0.62 5.42 -0.64
CA ALA A 89 0.96 5.38 0.78
C ALA A 89 2.37 5.95 1.04
N GLY A 90 3.36 5.62 0.20
CA GLY A 90 4.72 6.14 0.33
C GLY A 90 4.79 7.67 0.17
N LEU A 91 4.14 8.22 -0.85
CA LEU A 91 4.08 9.67 -1.08
C LEU A 91 3.35 10.41 0.06
N THR A 92 2.21 9.85 0.50
CA THR A 92 1.41 10.42 1.58
C THR A 92 2.15 10.36 2.91
N ALA A 93 2.82 9.24 3.21
CA ALA A 93 3.63 9.09 4.43
C ALA A 93 4.77 10.10 4.49
N LEU A 94 5.44 10.38 3.37
CA LEU A 94 6.48 11.40 3.30
C LEU A 94 5.91 12.80 3.56
N ALA A 95 4.78 13.15 2.94
CA ALA A 95 4.11 14.43 3.15
C ALA A 95 3.64 14.62 4.60
N LEU A 96 3.07 13.57 5.21
CA LEU A 96 2.65 13.58 6.61
C LEU A 96 3.83 13.69 7.58
N LEU A 97 4.93 12.98 7.32
CA LEU A 97 6.14 13.06 8.14
C LEU A 97 6.67 14.50 8.18
N LEU A 98 6.74 15.14 7.01
CA LEU A 98 7.22 16.52 6.89
C LEU A 98 6.24 17.53 7.49
N SER A 99 4.93 17.30 7.37
CA SER A 99 3.92 18.13 8.03
C SER A 99 3.99 17.99 9.56
N TYR A 100 4.26 16.77 10.04
CA TYR A 100 4.44 16.50 11.47
C TYR A 100 5.67 17.23 12.02
N THR A 101 6.83 17.16 11.36
CA THR A 101 8.03 17.87 11.83
C THR A 101 7.82 19.37 11.93
N GLN A 102 7.11 19.98 10.98
CA GLN A 102 6.71 21.39 11.07
C GLN A 102 5.78 21.66 12.25
N ALA A 103 4.76 20.82 12.46
CA ALA A 103 3.78 20.98 13.54
C ALA A 103 4.42 20.92 14.94
N VAL A 104 5.42 20.06 15.14
CA VAL A 104 6.12 19.92 16.43
C VAL A 104 7.38 20.78 16.54
N GLY A 105 7.70 21.60 15.53
CA GLY A 105 8.85 22.50 15.53
C GLY A 105 10.21 21.77 15.46
N ILE A 106 10.24 20.57 14.87
CA ILE A 106 11.50 19.86 14.62
C ILE A 106 12.15 20.46 13.38
N ASP A 107 13.36 20.99 13.58
CA ASP A 107 14.21 21.46 12.50
C ASP A 107 14.70 20.27 11.66
N ILE A 108 14.21 20.18 10.43
CA ILE A 108 14.49 19.08 9.51
C ILE A 108 15.99 19.05 9.15
N ALA A 109 16.68 20.19 9.21
CA ALA A 109 18.13 20.27 9.00
C ALA A 109 18.94 19.56 10.09
N LYS A 110 18.33 19.27 11.25
CA LYS A 110 18.94 18.52 12.35
C LYS A 110 18.54 17.04 12.35
N PHE A 111 17.72 16.60 11.38
CA PHE A 111 17.33 15.20 11.27
C PHE A 111 18.52 14.35 10.81
N ASN A 112 19.22 13.76 11.77
CA ASN A 112 20.39 12.93 11.51
C ASN A 112 20.06 11.45 11.71
N LEU A 113 20.19 10.65 10.66
CA LEU A 113 19.98 9.20 10.72
C LEU A 113 20.98 8.48 11.64
N LEU A 114 22.12 9.12 11.94
CA LEU A 114 23.15 8.58 12.83
C LEU A 114 22.88 8.86 14.31
N ASP A 115 21.88 9.68 14.64
CA ASP A 115 21.45 9.85 16.03
C ASP A 115 20.87 8.52 16.56
N PRO A 116 21.30 8.00 17.73
CA PRO A 116 20.83 6.73 18.27
C PRO A 116 19.30 6.63 18.39
N HIS A 117 18.61 7.75 18.65
CA HIS A 117 17.15 7.77 18.72
C HIS A 117 16.50 7.58 17.35
N CYS A 118 16.99 8.27 16.31
CA CYS A 118 16.52 8.11 14.93
C CYS A 118 16.85 6.72 14.37
N TYR A 119 18.05 6.20 14.61
CA TYR A 119 18.45 4.86 14.18
C TYR A 119 17.58 3.75 14.81
N ARG A 120 17.29 3.87 16.11
CA ARG A 120 16.42 2.90 16.82
C ARG A 120 14.98 2.94 16.31
N LEU A 121 14.47 4.12 15.94
CA LEU A 121 13.15 4.27 15.33
C LEU A 121 13.10 3.62 13.94
N TYR A 122 14.11 3.85 13.10
CA TYR A 122 14.20 3.25 11.77
C TYR A 122 14.30 1.73 11.83
N THR A 123 15.21 1.19 12.65
CA THR A 123 15.35 -0.26 12.82
C THR A 123 14.12 -0.90 13.47
N GLY A 124 13.50 -0.22 14.43
CA GLY A 124 12.26 -0.67 15.07
C GLY A 124 11.08 -0.75 14.11
N THR A 125 10.88 0.27 13.26
CA THR A 125 9.82 0.29 12.25
C THR A 125 10.05 -0.74 11.14
N ALA A 126 11.29 -0.93 10.68
CA ALA A 126 11.62 -1.98 9.72
C ALA A 126 11.39 -3.39 10.30
N CYS A 127 11.78 -3.61 11.57
CA CYS A 127 11.52 -4.86 12.28
C CYS A 127 10.02 -5.11 12.46
N LEU A 128 9.26 -4.07 12.82
CA LEU A 128 7.80 -4.12 12.95
C LEU A 128 7.15 -4.58 11.63
N SER A 129 7.50 -3.97 10.50
CA SER A 129 6.99 -4.38 9.19
C SER A 129 7.33 -5.85 8.87
N TRP A 130 8.52 -6.31 9.25
CA TRP A 130 8.94 -7.70 9.06
C TRP A 130 8.13 -8.68 9.93
N ILE A 131 7.90 -8.35 11.20
CA ILE A 131 7.11 -9.19 12.11
C ILE A 131 5.66 -9.27 11.64
N LEU A 132 5.07 -8.14 11.22
CA LEU A 132 3.71 -8.11 10.66
C LEU A 132 3.59 -8.95 9.38
N SER A 133 4.62 -8.94 8.52
CA SER A 133 4.63 -9.74 7.27
C SER A 133 4.61 -11.26 7.51
N ARG A 134 4.99 -11.71 8.70
CA ARG A 134 5.03 -13.13 9.09
C ARG A 134 3.73 -13.60 9.75
N GLY A 135 2.71 -12.75 9.82
CA GLY A 135 1.44 -13.07 10.49
C GLY A 135 1.56 -13.15 12.01
N TYR A 136 2.68 -12.72 12.59
CA TYR A 136 2.80 -12.59 14.03
C TYR A 136 1.98 -11.37 14.46
N CYS A 137 0.82 -11.60 15.09
CA CYS A 137 0.02 -10.57 15.76
C CYS A 137 0.97 -9.86 16.75
N LEU A 138 1.29 -8.58 16.53
CA LEU A 138 2.22 -7.87 17.39
C LEU A 138 1.55 -7.59 18.74
N TRP A 139 1.96 -8.32 19.77
CA TRP A 139 1.58 -7.99 21.13
C TRP A 139 2.32 -6.74 21.59
N PHE A 140 1.70 -5.57 21.39
CA PHE A 140 2.09 -4.39 22.16
C PHE A 140 1.57 -4.57 23.58
N TYR A 141 2.49 -4.81 24.51
CA TYR A 141 2.21 -4.91 25.93
C TYR A 141 1.94 -3.50 26.51
N THR A 142 0.76 -2.94 26.27
CA THR A 142 0.27 -1.77 27.02
C THR A 142 -0.53 -2.25 28.21
N GLY A 143 0.12 -2.35 29.37
CA GLY A 143 -0.48 -2.36 30.70
C GLY A 143 -1.84 -3.06 30.87
N GLY A 144 -1.83 -4.39 31.00
CA GLY A 144 -2.72 -5.06 31.96
C GLY A 144 -4.08 -5.60 31.52
N ASN A 145 -4.53 -5.48 30.26
CA ASN A 145 -5.74 -6.17 29.81
C ASN A 145 -5.57 -6.72 28.37
N LEU A 146 -5.88 -8.02 28.20
CA LEU A 146 -5.86 -8.71 26.90
C LEU A 146 -6.85 -8.04 25.93
N CYS A 147 -6.35 -7.44 24.85
CA CYS A 147 -7.16 -7.13 23.66
C CYS A 147 -7.11 -8.31 22.69
N GLN A 148 -8.29 -8.79 22.28
CA GLN A 148 -8.48 -9.87 21.31
C GLN A 148 -7.91 -9.50 19.93
N CYS A 149 -7.12 -10.39 19.31
CA CYS A 149 -6.75 -10.29 17.89
C CYS A 149 -8.02 -10.46 17.03
N TRP A 150 -8.38 -9.44 16.25
CA TRP A 150 -9.18 -9.61 15.04
C TRP A 150 -8.23 -9.58 13.85
N GLY A 151 -8.02 -10.74 13.23
CA GLY A 151 -7.09 -10.93 12.12
C GLY A 151 -7.24 -12.31 11.49
N LEU A 152 -8.39 -12.51 10.87
CA LEU A 152 -8.68 -13.24 9.63
C LEU A 152 -7.85 -14.50 9.32
N MET A 153 -8.54 -15.65 9.46
CA MET A 153 -8.46 -16.73 8.49
C MET A 153 -8.78 -16.17 7.08
N GLY A 154 -8.00 -16.58 6.09
CA GLY A 154 -8.14 -16.20 4.69
C GLY A 154 -6.83 -16.39 3.96
#